data_AF-A0A1E8BRK5-F1
#
_entry.id   AF-A0A1E8BRK5-F1
#
_cell.length_a   1.000
_cell.length_b   1.000
_cell.length_c   1.000
_cell.angle_alpha   90.00
_cell.angle_beta   90.00
_cell.angle_gamma   90.00
#
_symmetry.space_group_name_H-M   'P 1'
#
loop_
_entity.id
_entity.type
_entity.pdbx_description
1 polymer ?
#
loop_
_entity_poly.entity_id
_entity_poly.type
_entity_poly.pdbx_seq_one_letter_code
_entity_poly.pdbx_strand_id
1 'polypeptide(L)'
;MICGRKSEYRLFFLYICHSDVVAMANQNKEVVATYEYDAWGNVLKSDRKGIAADNPFGYAGYMYDKEIGVYYLIARYYNPDHGVFLSLDPDPGDEDDPVTMNGYTYADNNPVMKIDPDGHAPWWVASAAMGAGFGLASYLYKNRKSGYSWKGALKATGTGALRGLAFGGVGRVLGFITPVKGGQDFWGKLSKEE
;
A
#
# COMPACT_ATOMS: atom_id res chain seq x y z
N MET A 1 -6.28 -43.40 18.56
CA MET A 1 -7.36 -42.43 18.88
C MET A 1 -6.72 -41.28 19.65
N ILE A 2 -6.48 -40.13 19.02
CA ILE A 2 -6.22 -38.87 19.74
C ILE A 2 -6.95 -37.78 18.95
N CYS A 3 -8.23 -37.61 19.26
CA CYS A 3 -8.97 -36.41 18.91
C CYS A 3 -8.76 -35.43 20.06
N GLY A 4 -7.82 -34.50 19.90
CA GLY A 4 -7.63 -33.38 20.83
C GLY A 4 -8.44 -32.20 20.33
N ARG A 5 -9.57 -31.90 20.98
CA ARG A 5 -10.29 -30.64 20.79
C ARG A 5 -9.40 -29.53 21.36
N LYS A 6 -8.67 -28.78 20.53
CA LYS A 6 -8.06 -27.52 20.97
C LYS A 6 -9.20 -26.68 21.53
N SER A 7 -9.12 -26.26 22.78
CA SER A 7 -10.03 -25.26 23.31
C SER A 7 -9.94 -24.03 22.41
N GLU A 8 -11.08 -23.56 21.92
CA GLU A 8 -11.16 -22.38 21.10
C GLU A 8 -10.88 -21.17 22.01
N TYR A 9 -9.69 -20.57 21.89
CA TYR A 9 -9.34 -19.38 22.64
C TYR A 9 -9.86 -18.15 21.89
N ARG A 10 -10.81 -17.43 22.49
CA ARG A 10 -11.32 -16.17 21.94
C ARG A 10 -10.64 -15.00 22.65
N LEU A 11 -9.98 -14.16 21.86
CA LEU A 11 -9.48 -12.85 22.30
C LEU A 11 -10.35 -11.76 21.70
N PHE A 12 -10.62 -10.73 22.49
CA PHE A 12 -11.31 -9.52 22.08
C PHE A 12 -10.33 -8.36 22.16
N PHE A 13 -10.18 -7.63 21.06
CA PHE A 13 -9.29 -6.48 20.97
C PHE A 13 -10.06 -5.21 21.32
N LEU A 14 -9.46 -4.37 22.14
CA LEU A 14 -9.98 -3.06 22.51
C LEU A 14 -9.14 -2.00 21.81
N TYR A 15 -9.82 -1.18 21.00
CA TYR A 15 -9.21 -0.15 20.18
C TYR A 15 -9.58 1.25 20.67
N ILE A 16 -8.71 2.21 20.42
CA ILE A 16 -9.04 3.65 20.50
C ILE A 16 -9.42 4.21 19.12
N CYS A 17 -9.75 5.49 19.02
CA CYS A 17 -10.13 6.12 17.74
C CYS A 17 -9.03 6.05 16.67
N HIS A 18 -7.76 6.05 17.08
CA HIS A 18 -6.60 5.86 16.22
C HIS A 18 -6.36 4.39 15.83
N SER A 19 -7.28 3.47 16.16
CA SER A 19 -7.15 2.04 15.88
C SER A 19 -5.97 1.33 16.58
N ASP A 20 -5.40 1.93 17.62
CA ASP A 20 -4.38 1.25 18.44
C ASP A 20 -5.01 0.20 19.35
N VAL A 21 -4.41 -0.99 19.41
CA VAL A 21 -4.77 -2.03 20.37
C VAL A 21 -4.25 -1.65 21.75
N VAL A 22 -5.10 -1.08 22.61
CA VAL A 22 -4.70 -0.68 23.98
C VAL A 22 -4.88 -1.79 25.01
N ALA A 23 -5.77 -2.74 24.75
CA ALA A 23 -5.98 -3.88 25.61
C ALA A 23 -6.55 -5.09 24.85
N MET A 24 -6.37 -6.28 25.41
CA MET A 24 -7.05 -7.49 24.98
C MET A 24 -7.71 -8.18 26.16
N ALA A 25 -8.92 -8.69 25.93
CA ALA A 25 -9.67 -9.46 26.92
C ALA A 25 -9.93 -10.89 26.44
N ASN A 26 -10.00 -11.84 27.37
CA ASN A 26 -10.37 -13.23 27.07
C ASN A 26 -11.91 -13.41 27.08
N GLN A 27 -12.37 -14.63 26.82
CA GLN A 27 -13.79 -15.01 26.87
C GLN A 27 -14.48 -14.79 28.22
N ASN A 28 -13.72 -14.72 29.31
CA ASN A 28 -14.21 -14.43 30.66
C ASN A 28 -14.22 -12.92 30.96
N LYS A 29 -13.89 -12.07 29.98
CA LYS A 29 -13.77 -10.60 30.10
C LYS A 29 -12.61 -10.16 31.00
N GLU A 30 -11.65 -11.03 31.25
CA GLU A 30 -10.43 -10.67 31.97
C GLU A 30 -9.44 -10.05 31.00
N VAL A 31 -8.80 -8.95 31.41
CA VAL A 31 -7.75 -8.30 30.64
C VAL A 31 -6.49 -9.16 30.66
N VAL A 32 -6.06 -9.61 29.49
CA VAL A 32 -4.90 -10.50 29.29
C VAL A 32 -3.74 -9.80 28.58
N ALA A 33 -3.97 -8.62 28.01
CA ALA A 33 -2.90 -7.73 27.61
C ALA A 33 -3.29 -6.26 27.73
N THR A 34 -2.29 -5.41 27.96
CA THR A 34 -2.36 -3.95 27.86
C THR A 34 -1.14 -3.42 27.11
N TYR A 35 -1.34 -2.31 26.41
CA TYR A 35 -0.30 -1.63 25.67
C TYR A 35 -0.42 -0.11 25.86
N GLU A 36 0.71 0.55 26.05
CA GLU A 36 0.86 2.00 25.96
C GLU A 36 1.86 2.29 24.85
N TYR A 37 1.48 3.14 23.89
CA TYR A 37 2.32 3.54 22.77
C TYR A 37 2.68 5.04 22.88
N ASP A 38 3.79 5.44 22.27
CA ASP A 38 4.02 6.85 21.94
C ASP A 38 3.29 7.23 20.63
N ALA A 39 3.45 8.48 20.21
CA ALA A 39 2.81 9.00 19.00
C ALA A 39 3.28 8.33 17.70
N TRP A 40 4.44 7.66 17.70
CA TRP A 40 5.04 7.01 16.54
C TRP A 40 4.88 5.49 16.56
N GLY A 41 4.21 4.95 17.57
CA GLY A 41 3.95 3.53 17.72
C GLY A 41 5.00 2.76 18.53
N ASN A 42 5.96 3.42 19.19
CA ASN A 42 6.87 2.72 20.10
C ASN A 42 6.12 2.28 21.35
N VAL A 43 6.32 1.01 21.76
CA VAL A 43 5.69 0.46 22.96
C VAL A 43 6.40 0.99 24.21
N LEU A 44 5.74 1.90 24.94
CA LEU A 44 6.22 2.46 26.21
C LEU A 44 6.04 1.48 27.36
N LYS A 45 4.89 0.80 27.40
CA LYS A 45 4.59 -0.25 28.39
C LYS A 45 3.75 -1.34 27.76
N SER A 46 3.97 -2.58 28.20
CA SER A 46 3.06 -3.67 27.92
C SER A 46 3.05 -4.70 29.05
N ASP A 47 1.87 -5.20 29.39
CA ASP A 47 1.68 -6.42 30.18
C ASP A 47 0.93 -7.41 29.30
N ARG A 48 1.44 -8.63 29.12
CA ARG A 48 0.85 -9.64 28.20
C ARG A 48 0.95 -11.02 28.82
N LYS A 49 -0.16 -11.77 28.81
CA LYS A 49 -0.27 -13.06 29.50
C LYS A 49 -0.82 -14.15 28.60
N GLY A 50 -0.30 -15.37 28.77
CA GLY A 50 -0.77 -16.55 28.03
C GLY A 50 -0.73 -16.33 26.51
N ILE A 51 -1.80 -16.73 25.82
CA ILE A 51 -1.90 -16.64 24.36
C ILE A 51 -1.81 -15.20 23.81
N ALA A 52 -2.08 -14.19 24.63
CA ALA A 52 -1.96 -12.78 24.24
C ALA A 52 -0.50 -12.30 24.14
N ALA A 53 0.46 -13.01 24.71
CA ALA A 53 1.89 -12.68 24.59
C ALA A 53 2.39 -12.81 23.14
N ASP A 54 1.79 -13.74 22.38
CA ASP A 54 2.14 -14.03 20.99
C ASP A 54 1.39 -13.16 19.98
N ASN A 55 0.52 -12.25 20.43
CA ASN A 55 -0.19 -11.35 19.55
C ASN A 55 0.79 -10.42 18.80
N PRO A 56 0.78 -10.41 17.45
CA PRO A 56 1.61 -9.52 16.66
C PRO A 56 0.92 -8.18 16.36
N PHE A 57 -0.40 -8.05 16.57
CA PHE A 57 -1.14 -6.84 16.19
C PHE A 57 -1.11 -5.78 17.29
N GLY A 58 -0.87 -4.51 16.94
CA GLY A 58 -0.69 -3.44 17.92
C GLY A 58 -1.10 -2.05 17.43
N TYR A 59 -0.10 -1.17 17.30
CA TYR A 59 -0.23 0.21 16.84
C TYR A 59 -0.95 0.28 15.48
N ALA A 60 -1.98 1.12 15.39
CA ALA A 60 -2.88 1.30 14.25
C ALA A 60 -3.42 -0.01 13.62
N GLY A 61 -3.43 -1.11 14.39
CA GLY A 61 -3.82 -2.44 13.91
C GLY A 61 -2.76 -3.15 13.04
N TYR A 62 -1.55 -2.60 12.93
CA TYR A 62 -0.47 -3.19 12.15
C TYR A 62 0.12 -4.43 12.81
N MET A 63 0.75 -5.28 12.00
CA MET A 63 1.51 -6.43 12.47
C MET A 63 2.93 -5.98 12.84
N TYR A 64 3.30 -6.13 14.10
CA TYR A 64 4.64 -5.87 14.61
C TYR A 64 5.53 -7.10 14.49
N ASP A 65 6.66 -6.95 13.81
CA ASP A 65 7.72 -7.93 13.76
C ASP A 65 8.71 -7.69 14.90
N LYS A 66 8.70 -8.59 15.89
CA LYS A 66 9.54 -8.48 17.09
C LYS A 66 11.01 -8.79 16.82
N GLU A 67 11.35 -9.50 15.74
CA GLU A 67 12.74 -9.89 15.45
C GLU A 67 13.54 -8.70 14.94
N ILE A 68 12.90 -7.85 14.15
CA ILE A 68 13.52 -6.68 13.50
C ILE A 68 13.02 -5.33 14.04
N GLY A 69 11.97 -5.32 14.86
CA GLY A 69 11.49 -4.12 15.55
C GLY A 69 10.73 -3.15 14.67
N VAL A 70 9.97 -3.65 13.68
CA VAL A 70 9.25 -2.81 12.71
C VAL A 70 7.81 -3.28 12.50
N TYR A 71 6.97 -2.37 11.99
CA TYR A 71 5.60 -2.69 11.61
C TYR A 71 5.50 -3.03 10.13
N TYR A 72 4.72 -4.05 9.81
CA TYR A 72 4.38 -4.42 8.44
C TYR A 72 3.00 -3.85 8.08
N LEU A 73 3.00 -2.93 7.10
CA LEU A 73 1.80 -2.24 6.60
C LEU A 73 1.38 -2.79 5.24
N ILE A 74 1.55 -4.09 4.99
CA ILE A 74 1.24 -4.79 3.72
C ILE A 74 2.17 -4.39 2.57
N ALA A 75 2.29 -3.11 2.28
CA ALA A 75 3.10 -2.59 1.19
C ALA A 75 4.54 -2.24 1.62
N ARG A 76 4.72 -1.75 2.84
CA ARG A 76 6.00 -1.27 3.35
C ARG A 76 6.23 -1.69 4.79
N TYR A 77 7.50 -1.65 5.19
CA TYR A 77 7.92 -1.77 6.58
C TYR A 77 8.13 -0.37 7.16
N TYR A 78 7.46 -0.10 8.29
CA TYR A 78 7.54 1.14 9.03
C TYR A 78 8.42 0.96 10.28
N ASN A 79 9.41 1.84 10.44
CA ASN A 79 10.27 1.87 11.61
C ASN A 79 9.75 2.94 12.60
N PRO A 80 9.23 2.55 13.78
CA PRO A 80 8.67 3.48 14.76
C PRO A 80 9.73 4.26 15.54
N ASP A 81 10.96 3.73 15.68
CA ASP A 81 12.05 4.45 16.37
C ASP A 81 12.48 5.70 15.59
N HIS A 82 12.44 5.61 14.27
CA HIS A 82 12.85 6.70 13.38
C HIS A 82 11.65 7.47 12.78
N GLY A 83 10.42 6.96 12.93
CA GLY A 83 9.22 7.58 12.37
C GLY A 83 9.16 7.57 10.85
N VAL A 84 9.80 6.60 10.18
CA VAL A 84 9.92 6.54 8.72
C VAL A 84 9.71 5.14 8.15
N PHE A 85 9.32 5.08 6.89
CA PHE A 85 9.35 3.84 6.12
C PHE A 85 10.79 3.41 5.80
N LEU A 86 11.02 2.10 5.70
CA LEU A 86 12.31 1.55 5.29
C LEU A 86 12.53 1.56 3.77
N SER A 87 11.46 1.79 3.01
CA SER A 87 11.47 1.83 1.54
C SER A 87 10.79 3.10 1.06
N LEU A 88 11.32 3.67 -0.02
CA LEU A 88 10.77 4.85 -0.67
C LEU A 88 9.34 4.59 -1.19
N ASP A 89 8.44 5.53 -0.93
CA ASP A 89 7.11 5.61 -1.52
C ASP A 89 7.24 5.79 -3.03
N PRO A 90 6.59 4.92 -3.83
CA PRO A 90 6.51 5.13 -5.26
C PRO A 90 5.63 6.30 -5.67
N ASP A 91 4.80 6.83 -4.77
CA ASP A 91 4.07 8.08 -4.95
C ASP A 91 5.05 9.27 -4.86
N PRO A 92 5.17 10.11 -5.91
CA PRO A 92 6.02 11.29 -5.89
C PRO A 92 5.54 12.40 -4.94
N GLY A 93 4.33 12.31 -4.40
CA GLY A 93 3.69 13.37 -3.63
C GLY A 93 3.15 14.49 -4.52
N ASP A 94 2.61 15.53 -3.88
CA ASP A 94 2.05 16.72 -4.52
C ASP A 94 3.06 17.88 -4.51
N GLU A 95 3.22 18.57 -5.64
CA GLU A 95 4.07 19.77 -5.72
C GLU A 95 3.53 20.91 -4.82
N ASP A 96 2.23 20.94 -4.58
CA ASP A 96 1.57 21.90 -3.70
C ASP A 96 1.66 21.49 -2.20
N ASP A 97 2.09 20.26 -1.90
CA ASP A 97 2.38 19.78 -0.53
C ASP A 97 3.77 19.15 -0.43
N PRO A 98 4.82 19.96 -0.17
CA PRO A 98 6.21 19.50 -0.12
C PRO A 98 6.49 18.40 0.92
N VAL A 99 5.62 18.22 1.92
CA VAL A 99 5.78 17.15 2.92
C VAL A 99 5.57 15.78 2.27
N THR A 100 4.58 15.67 1.40
CA THR A 100 4.23 14.43 0.70
C THR A 100 5.29 14.00 -0.32
N MET A 101 6.14 14.93 -0.77
CA MET A 101 7.25 14.63 -1.69
C MET A 101 8.38 13.83 -1.02
N ASN A 102 8.41 13.74 0.31
CA ASN A 102 9.33 12.88 1.02
C ASN A 102 8.76 11.46 1.11
N GLY A 103 9.13 10.59 0.15
CA GLY A 103 8.63 9.22 0.10
C GLY A 103 8.99 8.30 1.29
N TYR A 104 9.63 8.79 2.35
CA TYR A 104 9.86 8.02 3.57
C TYR A 104 8.94 8.41 4.73
N THR A 105 8.17 9.49 4.62
CA THR A 105 7.35 9.99 5.72
C THR A 105 6.19 9.05 6.02
N TYR A 106 5.96 8.81 7.30
CA TYR A 106 4.74 8.15 7.79
C TYR A 106 3.67 9.21 8.13
N ALA A 107 2.44 8.98 7.68
CA ALA A 107 1.26 9.76 8.08
C ALA A 107 1.42 11.30 7.92
N ASP A 108 2.10 11.76 6.88
CA ASP A 108 2.48 13.17 6.63
C ASP A 108 3.16 13.84 7.84
N ASN A 109 3.97 13.09 8.59
CA ASN A 109 4.60 13.50 9.85
C ASN A 109 3.59 13.93 10.94
N ASN A 110 2.33 13.49 10.85
CA ASN A 110 1.29 13.72 11.85
C ASN A 110 0.61 12.40 12.28
N PRO A 111 1.36 11.49 12.92
CA PRO A 111 0.88 10.15 13.29
C PRO A 111 -0.12 10.16 14.45
N VAL A 112 -0.40 11.30 15.07
CA VAL A 112 -1.47 11.41 16.10
C VAL A 112 -2.84 11.48 15.43
N MET A 113 -2.92 12.18 14.30
CA MET A 113 -4.18 12.47 13.59
C MET A 113 -4.40 11.60 12.35
N LYS A 114 -3.33 11.05 11.77
CA LYS A 114 -3.35 10.32 10.50
C LYS A 114 -2.77 8.92 10.67
N ILE A 115 -3.30 7.98 9.88
CA ILE A 115 -2.89 6.57 9.80
C ILE A 115 -2.71 6.26 8.32
N ASP A 116 -1.70 5.47 7.97
CA ASP A 116 -1.56 4.88 6.63
C ASP A 116 -2.12 3.43 6.65
N PRO A 117 -3.34 3.17 6.16
CA PRO A 117 -3.99 1.86 6.37
C PRO A 117 -3.35 0.70 5.62
N ASP A 118 -2.68 0.95 4.50
CA ASP A 118 -2.18 -0.08 3.60
C ASP A 118 -0.73 0.15 3.13
N GLY A 119 -0.05 1.13 3.72
CA GLY A 119 1.36 1.42 3.48
C GLY A 119 1.63 1.87 2.05
N HIS A 120 0.62 2.39 1.36
CA HIS A 120 0.38 2.34 -0.10
C HIS A 120 1.50 1.72 -0.97
N ALA A 121 1.17 0.54 -1.49
CA ALA A 121 1.90 -0.19 -2.52
C ALA A 121 2.02 0.62 -3.82
N PRO A 122 2.99 0.29 -4.69
CA PRO A 122 3.33 1.16 -5.79
C PRO A 122 2.15 1.43 -6.73
N TRP A 123 1.75 2.70 -6.82
CA TRP A 123 0.86 3.20 -7.86
C TRP A 123 1.29 2.76 -9.27
N TRP A 124 2.59 2.50 -9.49
CA TRP A 124 3.09 1.95 -10.76
C TRP A 124 2.59 0.53 -11.07
N VAL A 125 2.37 -0.32 -10.07
CA VAL A 125 1.77 -1.66 -10.27
C VAL A 125 0.32 -1.51 -10.69
N ALA A 126 -0.44 -0.64 -10.01
CA ALA A 126 -1.82 -0.33 -10.36
C ALA A 126 -1.91 0.31 -11.76
N SER A 127 -1.04 1.24 -12.07
CA SER A 127 -0.95 1.90 -13.38
C SER A 127 -0.56 0.95 -14.50
N ALA A 128 0.42 0.07 -14.27
CA ALA A 128 0.78 -0.98 -15.21
C ALA A 128 -0.37 -1.96 -15.43
N ALA A 129 -1.09 -2.35 -14.37
CA ALA A 129 -2.24 -3.25 -14.46
C ALA A 129 -3.42 -2.61 -15.21
N MET A 130 -3.74 -1.34 -14.93
CA MET A 130 -4.77 -0.58 -15.65
C MET A 130 -4.40 -0.41 -17.12
N GLY A 131 -3.16 -0.05 -17.40
CA GLY A 131 -2.63 0.06 -18.76
C GLY A 131 -2.68 -1.28 -19.51
N ALA A 132 -2.30 -2.38 -18.86
CA ALA A 132 -2.37 -3.73 -19.39
C ALA A 132 -3.82 -4.12 -19.76
N GLY A 133 -4.76 -3.86 -18.86
CA GLY A 133 -6.19 -4.11 -19.08
C GLY A 133 -6.75 -3.29 -20.25
N PHE A 134 -6.44 -1.99 -20.31
CA PHE A 134 -6.85 -1.13 -21.41
C PHE A 134 -6.25 -1.57 -22.76
N GLY A 135 -4.96 -1.96 -22.78
CA GLY A 135 -4.29 -2.49 -23.97
C GLY A 135 -4.95 -3.75 -24.50
N LEU A 136 -5.29 -4.69 -23.60
CA LEU A 136 -6.02 -5.91 -23.94
C LEU A 136 -7.42 -5.61 -24.46
N ALA A 137 -8.19 -4.77 -23.76
CA ALA A 137 -9.54 -4.38 -24.18
C ALA A 137 -9.55 -3.71 -25.56
N SER A 138 -8.60 -2.80 -25.83
CA SER A 138 -8.44 -2.15 -27.13
C SER A 138 -8.14 -3.16 -28.24
N TYR A 139 -7.29 -4.16 -27.97
CA TYR A 139 -6.97 -5.23 -28.91
C TYR A 139 -8.18 -6.12 -29.22
N LEU A 140 -8.94 -6.51 -28.20
CA LEU A 140 -10.16 -7.32 -28.37
C LEU A 140 -11.21 -6.56 -29.18
N TYR A 141 -11.42 -5.27 -28.89
CA TYR A 141 -12.37 -4.45 -29.63
C TYR A 141 -12.02 -4.32 -31.11
N LYS A 142 -10.74 -4.04 -31.43
CA LYS A 142 -10.27 -3.89 -32.82
C LYS A 142 -10.32 -5.19 -33.61
N ASN A 143 -10.08 -6.33 -32.96
CA ASN A 143 -10.05 -7.63 -33.63
C ASN A 143 -11.35 -8.43 -33.54
N ARG A 144 -12.45 -7.84 -33.07
CA ARG A 144 -13.74 -8.54 -32.91
C ARG A 144 -14.24 -9.23 -34.18
N LYS A 145 -13.90 -8.70 -35.37
CA LYS A 145 -14.32 -9.25 -36.67
C LYS A 145 -13.23 -10.11 -37.34
N SER A 146 -11.98 -9.98 -36.93
CA SER A 146 -10.82 -10.58 -37.60
C SER A 146 -10.22 -11.78 -36.85
N GLY A 147 -10.75 -12.09 -35.66
CA GLY A 147 -10.29 -13.18 -34.81
C GLY A 147 -9.13 -12.79 -33.89
N TYR A 148 -8.93 -13.55 -32.81
CA TYR A 148 -7.95 -13.23 -31.77
C TYR A 148 -6.68 -14.07 -31.91
N SER A 149 -5.52 -13.42 -31.91
CA SER A 149 -4.22 -14.09 -31.75
C SER A 149 -3.67 -13.93 -30.33
N TRP A 150 -3.20 -15.02 -29.72
CA TRP A 150 -2.55 -15.02 -28.40
C TRP A 150 -1.31 -14.11 -28.37
N LYS A 151 -0.47 -14.16 -29.42
CA LYS A 151 0.72 -13.29 -29.53
C LYS A 151 0.34 -11.81 -29.63
N GLY A 152 -0.76 -11.51 -30.32
CA GLY A 152 -1.28 -10.14 -30.45
C GLY A 152 -1.83 -9.59 -29.13
N ALA A 153 -2.58 -10.42 -28.38
CA ALA A 153 -3.10 -10.05 -27.06
C ALA A 153 -1.95 -9.78 -26.08
N LEU A 154 -0.97 -10.68 -26.00
CA LEU A 154 0.19 -10.51 -25.12
C LEU A 154 0.99 -9.23 -25.45
N LYS A 155 1.21 -8.95 -26.73
CA LYS A 155 1.88 -7.71 -27.17
C LYS A 155 1.08 -6.46 -26.79
N ALA A 156 -0.24 -6.50 -26.92
CA ALA A 156 -1.13 -5.39 -26.58
C ALA A 156 -1.17 -5.13 -25.07
N THR A 157 -1.26 -6.18 -24.25
CA THR A 157 -1.18 -6.09 -22.79
C THR A 157 0.17 -5.52 -22.34
N GLY A 158 1.29 -6.02 -22.89
CA GLY A 158 2.63 -5.51 -22.56
C GLY A 158 2.82 -4.05 -22.97
N THR A 159 2.35 -3.66 -24.16
CA THR A 159 2.38 -2.25 -24.61
C THR A 159 1.47 -1.37 -23.76
N GLY A 160 0.32 -1.90 -23.35
CA GLY A 160 -0.63 -1.26 -22.45
C GLY A 160 0.00 -0.99 -21.08
N ALA A 161 0.67 -1.98 -20.49
CA ALA A 161 1.36 -1.83 -19.22
C ALA A 161 2.43 -0.74 -19.26
N LEU A 162 3.26 -0.73 -20.32
CA LEU A 162 4.28 0.30 -20.53
C LEU A 162 3.66 1.70 -20.68
N ARG A 163 2.51 1.81 -21.36
CA ARG A 163 1.77 3.08 -21.45
C ARG A 163 1.19 3.49 -20.10
N GLY A 164 0.63 2.56 -19.34
CA GLY A 164 0.13 2.81 -17.99
C GLY A 164 1.22 3.39 -17.09
N LEU A 165 2.43 2.81 -17.13
CA LEU A 165 3.61 3.34 -16.45
C LEU A 165 4.02 4.75 -16.93
N ALA A 166 3.94 5.02 -18.24
CA ALA A 166 4.31 6.31 -18.80
C ALA A 166 3.31 7.43 -18.46
N PHE A 167 2.00 7.16 -18.57
CA PHE A 167 0.95 8.13 -18.26
C PHE A 167 0.75 8.34 -16.75
N GLY A 168 1.08 7.34 -15.92
CA GLY A 168 1.10 7.48 -14.47
C GLY A 168 2.36 8.15 -13.90
N GLY A 169 3.15 8.88 -14.71
CA GLY A 169 4.32 9.64 -14.25
C GLY A 169 5.62 8.83 -14.05
N VAL A 170 5.52 7.50 -13.91
CA VAL A 170 6.64 6.60 -13.58
C VAL A 170 7.63 6.43 -14.74
N GLY A 171 7.17 6.50 -15.99
CA GLY A 171 8.02 6.38 -17.19
C GLY A 171 9.09 7.46 -17.31
N ARG A 172 8.88 8.64 -16.70
CA ARG A 172 9.87 9.72 -16.63
C ARG A 172 10.94 9.47 -15.56
N VAL A 173 10.55 8.86 -14.44
CA VAL A 173 11.42 8.60 -13.28
C VAL A 173 12.34 7.39 -13.53
N LEU A 174 11.85 6.35 -14.20
CA LEU A 174 12.62 5.13 -14.47
C LEU A 174 13.44 5.18 -15.80
N GLY A 175 13.59 6.35 -16.42
CA GLY A 175 14.39 6.51 -17.65
C GLY A 175 13.78 5.88 -18.91
N PHE A 176 12.55 5.37 -18.84
CA PHE A 176 11.83 4.84 -19.99
C PHE A 176 11.11 5.95 -20.75
N ILE A 177 11.89 6.81 -21.42
CA ILE A 177 11.34 7.68 -22.46
C ILE A 177 10.97 6.78 -23.64
N THR A 178 9.72 6.32 -23.70
CA THR A 178 9.19 5.90 -25.00
C THR A 178 8.91 7.18 -25.79
N PRO A 179 9.58 7.43 -26.92
CA PRO A 179 9.21 8.55 -27.76
C PRO A 179 7.79 8.28 -28.26
N VAL A 180 6.83 9.07 -27.77
CA VAL A 180 5.49 9.13 -28.34
C VAL A 180 5.64 9.72 -29.75
N LYS A 181 5.93 8.88 -30.74
CA LYS A 181 5.73 9.24 -32.15
C LYS A 181 4.21 9.37 -32.37
N GLY A 182 3.69 10.56 -32.13
CA GLY A 182 2.29 10.92 -32.37
C GLY A 182 1.69 12.00 -31.46
N GLY A 183 2.48 12.64 -30.58
CA GLY A 183 1.96 13.60 -29.59
C GLY A 183 2.12 15.09 -29.93
N GLN A 184 2.57 15.46 -31.14
CA GLN A 184 2.71 16.87 -31.53
C GLN A 184 1.40 17.51 -32.02
N ASP A 185 0.30 16.75 -32.11
CA ASP A 185 -0.81 17.15 -32.96
C ASP A 185 -2.04 17.65 -32.17
N PHE A 186 -2.01 17.59 -30.83
CA PHE A 186 -3.16 18.01 -30.00
C PHE A 186 -3.18 19.52 -29.73
N TRP A 187 -2.03 20.12 -29.42
CA TRP A 187 -1.94 21.56 -29.11
C TRP A 187 -1.74 22.46 -30.35
N GLY A 188 -1.29 21.90 -31.48
CA GLY A 188 -1.07 22.67 -32.73
C GLY A 188 -2.34 23.00 -33.53
N LYS A 189 -3.50 22.45 -33.14
CA LYS A 189 -4.79 22.69 -33.81
C LYS A 189 -5.68 23.74 -33.13
N LEU A 190 -5.32 24.22 -31.95
CA LEU A 190 -6.10 25.21 -31.20
C LEU A 190 -5.62 26.66 -31.37
N SER A 191 -4.55 26.91 -32.11
CA SER A 191 -4.01 28.27 -32.36
C SER A 191 -4.24 28.80 -33.78
N LYS A 192 -5.17 28.21 -34.54
CA LYS A 192 -5.49 28.63 -35.93
C LYS A 192 -6.96 28.95 -36.18
N GLU A 193 -7.67 29.38 -35.14
CA GLU A 193 -8.97 30.03 -35.28
C GLU A 193 -8.93 31.39 -34.56
N GLU A 194 -8.12 32.30 -35.09
CA GLU A 194 -8.36 33.76 -35.16
C GLU A 194 -7.77 34.29 -36.48
#